data_AF-A0A965D0Q3-F1
#
_entry.id   AF-A0A965D0Q3-F1
#
_cell.length_a   1.000
_cell.length_b   1.000
_cell.length_c   1.000
_cell.angle_alpha   90.00
_cell.angle_beta   90.00
_cell.angle_gamma   90.00
#
_symmetry.space_group_name_H-M   'P 1'
#
loop_
_entity.id
_entity.type
_entity.pdbx_description
1 polymer ?
#
loop_
_entity_poly.entity_id
_entity_poly.type
_entity_poly.pdbx_seq_one_letter_code
_entity_poly.pdbx_strand_id
1 'polypeptide(L)'
;MTRFNLLAGLALSLTVFSACAADDLPAGAVRITTEELIWKPGRVPGHEIAPMVGDSTKSGPYVERVKFPANSTSQAHSHPEDRTYTVISGTWYVGYGDKLDP
;
A
#
# COMPACT_ATOMS: atom_id res chain seq x y z
N MET A 1 33.77 7.80 62.17
CA MET A 1 32.32 8.08 62.22
C MET A 1 32.13 9.30 61.33
N THR A 2 31.48 9.28 60.16
CA THR A 2 30.29 8.54 59.74
C THR A 2 30.31 8.50 58.20
N ARG A 3 29.89 7.37 57.61
CA ARG A 3 29.71 7.15 56.17
C ARG A 3 28.49 7.93 55.68
N PHE A 4 28.49 8.45 54.44
CA PHE A 4 27.24 8.61 53.69
C PHE A 4 27.43 8.27 52.21
N ASN A 5 26.46 7.53 51.71
CA ASN A 5 26.54 6.59 50.60
C ASN A 5 26.28 7.21 49.22
N LEU A 6 26.82 6.52 48.20
CA LEU A 6 26.40 6.51 46.80
C LEU A 6 24.87 6.60 46.65
N LEU A 7 24.42 7.46 45.74
CA LEU A 7 23.18 7.25 45.00
C LEU A 7 23.52 7.22 43.51
N ALA A 8 23.86 6.03 43.03
CA ALA A 8 23.98 5.71 41.64
C ALA A 8 22.62 5.24 41.10
N GLY A 9 22.17 5.89 40.03
CA GLY A 9 21.54 5.24 38.87
C GLY A 9 20.18 4.59 39.03
N LEU A 10 19.16 5.18 38.38
CA LEU A 10 18.24 4.39 37.56
C LEU A 10 17.59 5.27 36.49
N ALA A 11 18.32 5.54 35.39
CA ALA A 11 17.70 5.97 34.15
C ALA A 11 17.28 4.71 33.38
N LEU A 12 16.05 4.25 33.59
CA LEU A 12 15.49 3.15 32.82
C LEU A 12 15.03 3.68 31.46
N SER A 13 15.94 3.74 30.49
CA SER A 13 15.58 4.01 29.11
C SER A 13 14.90 2.78 28.52
N LEU A 14 13.57 2.80 28.45
CA LEU A 14 12.78 1.85 27.67
C LEU A 14 13.05 2.12 26.18
N THR A 15 14.14 1.58 25.66
CA THR A 15 14.34 1.47 24.22
C THR A 15 13.52 0.28 23.74
N VAL A 16 12.26 0.54 23.36
CA VAL A 16 11.49 -0.42 22.59
C VAL A 16 12.10 -0.43 21.19
N PHE A 17 13.09 -1.30 20.99
CA PHE A 17 13.50 -1.69 19.65
C PHE A 17 12.34 -2.46 19.04
N SER A 18 11.51 -1.80 18.22
CA SER A 18 10.74 -2.51 17.20
C SER A 18 11.74 -3.14 16.25
N ALA A 19 12.12 -4.39 16.53
CA ALA A 19 12.78 -5.22 15.56
C ALA A 19 11.78 -5.44 14.43
N CYS A 20 11.92 -4.70 13.33
CA CYS A 20 11.31 -5.07 12.07
C CYS A 20 11.95 -6.40 11.69
N ALA A 21 11.28 -7.52 11.96
CA ALA A 21 11.73 -8.82 11.48
C ALA A 21 11.72 -8.75 9.96
N ALA A 22 12.90 -8.80 9.33
CA ALA A 22 13.00 -8.97 7.90
C ALA A 22 12.50 -10.39 7.57
N ASP A 23 11.54 -10.50 6.65
CA ASP A 23 11.05 -11.81 6.22
C ASP A 23 12.18 -12.54 5.46
N ASP A 24 12.46 -13.81 5.80
CA ASP A 24 13.39 -14.67 5.06
C ASP A 24 12.68 -15.24 3.81
N LEU A 25 12.44 -14.36 2.83
CA LEU A 25 11.75 -14.71 1.60
C LEU A 25 12.72 -15.27 0.55
N PRO A 26 12.34 -16.32 -0.21
CA PRO A 26 13.15 -16.80 -1.31
C PRO A 26 13.26 -15.75 -2.42
N ALA A 27 14.28 -15.90 -3.27
CA ALA A 27 14.49 -15.00 -4.41
C ALA A 27 13.23 -14.92 -5.31
N GLY A 28 12.76 -13.69 -5.55
CA GLY A 28 11.58 -13.42 -6.37
C GLY A 28 10.25 -13.42 -5.62
N ALA A 29 10.20 -13.84 -4.35
CA ALA A 29 9.02 -13.65 -3.53
C ALA A 29 8.91 -12.19 -3.05
N VAL A 30 7.69 -11.66 -3.06
CA VAL A 30 7.40 -10.27 -2.67
C VAL A 30 6.35 -10.30 -1.56
N ARG A 31 6.67 -9.70 -0.41
CA ARG A 31 5.72 -9.35 0.64
C ARG A 31 5.71 -7.83 0.79
N ILE A 32 4.52 -7.24 0.86
CA ILE A 32 4.31 -5.81 1.08
C ILE A 32 3.21 -5.67 2.12
N THR A 33 3.49 -5.03 3.25
CA THR A 33 2.47 -4.69 4.25
C THR A 33 1.71 -3.43 3.86
N THR A 34 0.65 -3.14 4.60
CA THR A 34 -0.14 -1.91 4.43
C THR A 34 0.68 -0.64 4.63
N GLU A 35 1.65 -0.65 5.54
CA GLU A 35 2.52 0.49 5.88
C GLU A 35 3.63 0.70 4.85
N GLU A 36 4.03 -0.36 4.15
CA GLU A 36 5.05 -0.33 3.10
C GLU A 36 4.50 0.14 1.74
N LEU A 37 3.17 0.22 1.58
CA LEU A 37 2.55 0.72 0.36
C LEU A 37 2.87 2.21 0.16
N ILE A 38 3.58 2.50 -0.93
CA ILE A 38 3.86 3.88 -1.34
C ILE A 38 2.73 4.37 -2.25
N TRP A 39 1.79 5.10 -1.64
CA TRP A 39 0.70 5.75 -2.35
C TRP A 39 1.20 6.97 -3.12
N LYS A 40 0.74 7.11 -4.36
CA LYS A 40 0.98 8.27 -5.21
C LYS A 40 -0.31 8.68 -5.93
N PRO A 41 -0.43 9.94 -6.36
CA PRO A 41 -1.53 10.36 -7.21
C PRO A 41 -1.65 9.47 -8.45
N GLY A 42 -2.87 9.02 -8.74
CA GLY A 42 -3.22 8.33 -9.97
C GLY A 42 -3.33 9.28 -11.16
N ARG A 43 -3.69 8.74 -12.33
CA ARG A 43 -3.84 9.53 -13.57
C ARG A 43 -5.03 10.48 -13.54
N VAL A 44 -6.06 10.16 -12.74
CA VAL A 44 -7.30 10.93 -12.59
C VAL A 44 -7.26 11.64 -11.24
N PRO A 45 -7.69 12.93 -11.14
CA PRO A 45 -7.74 13.64 -9.88
C PRO A 45 -8.45 12.85 -8.77
N GLY A 46 -7.89 12.93 -7.56
CA GLY A 46 -8.41 12.25 -6.36
C GLY A 46 -8.14 10.74 -6.29
N HIS A 47 -7.74 10.09 -7.38
CA HIS A 47 -7.36 8.69 -7.34
C HIS A 47 -5.95 8.56 -6.76
N GLU A 48 -5.72 7.51 -5.99
CA GLU A 48 -4.39 7.13 -5.54
C GLU A 48 -4.08 5.71 -5.99
N ILE A 49 -2.83 5.47 -6.38
CA ILE A 49 -2.33 4.14 -6.71
C ILE A 49 -1.10 3.82 -5.86
N ALA A 50 -0.93 2.54 -5.53
CA ALA A 50 0.30 2.01 -4.97
C ALA A 50 0.73 0.77 -5.77
N PRO A 51 1.69 0.91 -6.71
CA PRO A 51 2.23 -0.22 -7.46
C PRO A 51 2.91 -1.23 -6.53
N MET A 52 2.68 -2.52 -6.77
CA MET A 52 3.22 -3.62 -5.96
C MET A 52 4.13 -4.54 -6.78
N VAL A 53 3.74 -4.84 -8.02
CA VAL A 53 4.48 -5.70 -8.96
C VAL A 53 4.42 -5.06 -10.33
N GLY A 54 5.53 -5.09 -11.07
CA GLY A 54 5.59 -4.61 -12.45
C GLY A 54 5.35 -3.10 -12.60
N ASP A 55 4.96 -2.69 -13.81
CA ASP A 55 4.71 -1.30 -14.18
C ASP A 55 3.52 -1.24 -15.12
N SER A 56 2.40 -0.68 -14.66
CA SER A 56 1.14 -0.58 -15.42
C SER A 56 1.22 0.32 -16.65
N THR A 57 2.34 1.02 -16.86
CA THR A 57 2.59 1.82 -18.08
C THR A 57 3.37 1.06 -19.15
N LYS A 58 3.77 -0.18 -18.86
CA LYS A 58 4.55 -1.04 -19.76
C LYS A 58 3.81 -2.34 -20.03
N SER A 59 4.22 -3.02 -21.10
CA SER A 59 3.73 -4.36 -21.40
C SER A 59 4.20 -5.35 -20.34
N GLY A 60 3.29 -6.19 -19.85
CA GLY A 60 3.57 -7.25 -18.89
C GLY A 60 2.61 -7.27 -17.70
N PRO A 61 2.66 -8.31 -16.85
CA PRO A 61 1.82 -8.40 -15.68
C PRO A 61 2.22 -7.35 -14.64
N TYR A 62 1.21 -6.77 -13.98
CA TYR A 62 1.41 -5.85 -12.88
C TYR A 62 0.34 -6.06 -11.81
N VAL A 63 0.63 -5.61 -10.59
CA VAL A 63 -0.32 -5.56 -9.47
C VAL A 63 -0.21 -4.18 -8.84
N GLU A 64 -1.35 -3.54 -8.61
CA GLU A 64 -1.43 -2.26 -7.91
C GLU A 64 -2.60 -2.26 -6.92
N ARG A 65 -2.47 -1.47 -5.85
CA ARG A 65 -3.62 -1.04 -5.06
C ARG A 65 -4.13 0.27 -5.63
N VAL A 66 -5.45 0.44 -5.63
CA VAL A 66 -6.11 1.65 -6.10
C VAL A 66 -7.10 2.12 -5.05
N LYS A 67 -7.13 3.42 -4.78
CA LYS A 67 -8.18 4.09 -4.00
C LYS A 67 -8.96 5.02 -4.92
N PHE A 68 -10.27 4.84 -4.92
CA PHE A 68 -11.22 5.68 -5.63
C PHE A 68 -11.88 6.64 -4.63
N PRO A 69 -12.03 7.94 -4.94
CA PRO A 69 -12.87 8.82 -4.16
C PRO A 69 -14.30 8.29 -4.05
N ALA A 70 -14.95 8.51 -2.91
CA ALA A 70 -16.35 8.18 -2.76
C ALA A 70 -17.21 8.93 -3.80
N ASN A 71 -18.24 8.26 -4.32
CA ASN A 71 -19.17 8.80 -5.33
C ASN A 71 -18.48 9.28 -6.61
N SER A 72 -17.35 8.66 -6.97
CA SER A 72 -16.67 8.92 -8.24
C SER A 72 -16.98 7.83 -9.27
N THR A 73 -16.97 8.25 -10.54
CA THR A 73 -17.14 7.35 -11.68
C THR A 73 -15.93 7.50 -12.59
N SER A 74 -15.25 6.38 -12.85
CA SER A 74 -14.25 6.31 -13.91
C SER A 74 -14.98 6.32 -15.26
N GLN A 75 -14.64 7.25 -16.14
CA GLN A 75 -15.26 7.34 -17.47
C GLN A 75 -14.94 6.09 -18.29
N ALA A 76 -15.77 5.75 -19.28
CA ALA A 76 -15.49 4.63 -20.17
C ALA A 76 -14.12 4.80 -20.86
N HIS A 77 -13.30 3.75 -20.80
CA HIS A 77 -11.96 3.71 -21.41
C HIS A 77 -11.55 2.26 -21.69
N SER A 78 -10.57 2.09 -22.59
CA SER A 78 -10.08 0.78 -23.01
C SER A 78 -8.74 0.43 -22.36
N HIS A 79 -8.50 -0.88 -22.25
CA HIS A 79 -7.22 -1.44 -21.82
C HIS A 79 -6.68 -2.39 -22.89
N PRO A 80 -5.35 -2.44 -23.10
CA PRO A 80 -4.75 -3.44 -23.98
C PRO A 80 -4.66 -4.83 -23.34
N GLU A 81 -4.93 -4.93 -22.03
CA GLU A 81 -4.90 -6.16 -21.25
C GLU A 81 -6.22 -6.45 -20.52
N ASP A 82 -6.44 -7.73 -20.19
CA ASP A 82 -7.49 -8.16 -19.28
C ASP A 82 -7.18 -7.72 -17.85
N ARG A 83 -8.22 -7.41 -17.07
CA ARG A 83 -8.09 -6.94 -15.69
C ARG A 83 -8.90 -7.78 -14.73
N THR A 84 -8.25 -8.17 -13.63
CA THR A 84 -8.89 -8.81 -12.49
C THR A 84 -8.88 -7.85 -11.32
N TYR A 85 -10.00 -7.76 -10.62
CA TYR A 85 -10.17 -6.83 -9.51
C TYR A 85 -10.66 -7.54 -8.26
N THR A 86 -10.17 -7.08 -7.11
CA THR A 86 -10.67 -7.47 -5.80
C THR A 86 -11.06 -6.22 -5.03
N VAL A 87 -12.33 -6.13 -4.64
CA VAL A 87 -12.80 -5.04 -3.76
C VAL A 87 -12.40 -5.39 -2.33
N ILE A 88 -11.50 -4.58 -1.76
CA ILE A 88 -11.02 -4.76 -0.38
C ILE A 88 -12.00 -4.10 0.61
N SER A 89 -12.49 -2.91 0.26
CA SER A 89 -13.42 -2.14 1.09
C SER A 89 -14.30 -1.23 0.24
N GLY A 90 -15.48 -0.89 0.75
CA GLY A 90 -16.47 -0.07 0.07
C GLY A 90 -17.27 -0.86 -0.98
N THR A 91 -17.86 -0.13 -1.91
CA THR A 91 -18.63 -0.69 -3.02
C THR A 91 -18.09 -0.13 -4.32
N TRP A 92 -17.75 -1.03 -5.24
CA TRP A 92 -17.28 -0.66 -6.58
C TRP A 92 -17.91 -1.60 -7.60
N TYR A 93 -18.38 -1.03 -8.70
CA TYR A 93 -19.03 -1.74 -9.81
C TYR A 93 -18.15 -1.65 -11.05
N VAL A 94 -18.11 -2.72 -11.83
CA VAL A 94 -17.37 -2.78 -13.09
C VAL A 94 -18.38 -2.89 -14.22
N GLY A 95 -18.32 -1.94 -15.15
CA GLY A 95 -19.08 -1.95 -16.41
C GLY A 95 -18.17 -2.29 -17.58
N TYR A 96 -18.78 -2.80 -18.67
CA TYR A 96 -18.10 -3.11 -19.93
C TYR A 96 -18.82 -2.44 -21.09
N GLY A 97 -18.06 -1.94 -22.07
CA GLY A 97 -18.57 -1.26 -23.26
C GLY A 97 -17.81 0.02 -23.59
N ASP A 98 -18.12 0.61 -24.75
CA ASP A 98 -17.41 1.79 -25.25
C ASP A 98 -17.98 3.12 -24.70
N LYS A 99 -19.08 3.05 -23.96
CA LYS A 99 -19.77 4.22 -23.39
C LYS A 99 -20.14 3.95 -21.95
N LEU A 100 -20.13 5.03 -21.16
CA LEU A 100 -20.74 5.01 -19.84
C LEU A 100 -22.23 5.30 -20.04
N ASP A 101 -23.04 4.25 -19.95
CA ASP A 101 -24.48 4.38 -19.96
C ASP A 101 -24.96 4.84 -18.57
N PRO A 102 -25.95 5.76 -18.49
CA PRO A 102 -26.52 6.23 -17.24
C PRO A 102 -27.37 5.17 -16.51
#